data_AF-A0AAJ0FJ14-F1
#
_entry.id   AF-A0AAJ0FJ14-F1
#
_cell.length_a   1.000
_cell.length_b   1.000
_cell.length_c   1.000
_cell.angle_alpha   90.00
_cell.angle_beta   90.00
_cell.angle_gamma   90.00
#
_symmetry.space_group_name_H-M   'P 1'
#
loop_
_entity.id
_entity.type
_entity.pdbx_description
1 polymer ?
#
loop_
_entity_poly.entity_id
_entity_poly.type
_entity_poly.pdbx_seq_one_letter_code
_entity_poly.pdbx_strand_id
1 'polypeptide(L)'
;MSDTKDKHDPPLEGIEVDSDVEGFDVGMFDYGDEGGAFHIKNNPKDPYQRSDVIQRKGAVDMRCTMVDIVHGAMSADSDFWATLMVFEFRFDPQKKARRIAEATIELRFDALDPDGETPEVESMSFDGNFRLMPSKQTESITTGAGGTAGASFAANLSLEAKWEKTINRETTDGMTVCGGKFVVGNTPPNRIAKWTLLENKTLEAGVPASLRVAVLVKKRDNRDFACVPKLEVKADRWTRVLEKFSGKMPEDDPVILSPSKKPTNRLMVYDTEELGSVDLWKLSHVTPTTMIVDALKHQAIAGEVK
;
A
#
# COMPACT_ATOMS: atom_id res chain seq x y z
N MET A 1 -32.10 -11.94 -66.28
CA MET A 1 -31.62 -12.56 -65.02
C MET A 1 -30.69 -11.56 -64.35
N SER A 2 -30.88 -11.36 -63.04
CA SER A 2 -30.24 -10.42 -62.09
C SER A 2 -30.45 -8.92 -62.38
N ASP A 3 -31.54 -8.28 -61.94
CA ASP A 3 -31.90 -7.85 -60.57
C ASP A 3 -30.84 -7.00 -59.85
N THR A 4 -30.97 -5.68 -60.01
CA THR A 4 -30.47 -4.66 -59.08
C THR A 4 -31.68 -3.86 -58.61
N LYS A 5 -32.11 -4.08 -57.36
CA LYS A 5 -33.08 -3.24 -56.67
C LYS A 5 -32.32 -2.48 -55.59
N ASP A 6 -32.08 -1.20 -55.86
CA ASP A 6 -31.87 -0.20 -54.83
C ASP A 6 -33.10 -0.18 -53.90
N LYS A 7 -32.88 -0.49 -52.63
CA LYS A 7 -33.84 -0.20 -51.57
C LYS A 7 -33.31 0.97 -50.77
N HIS A 8 -34.00 2.08 -50.96
CA HIS A 8 -34.00 3.25 -50.11
C HIS A 8 -34.49 2.84 -48.71
N ASP A 9 -33.61 2.88 -47.71
CA ASP A 9 -34.05 2.88 -46.30
C ASP A 9 -34.31 4.33 -45.85
N PRO A 10 -35.39 4.59 -45.10
CA PRO A 10 -35.73 5.91 -44.61
C PRO A 10 -34.80 6.34 -43.46
N PRO A 11 -34.63 7.65 -43.22
CA PRO A 11 -33.82 8.14 -42.12
C PRO A 11 -34.54 7.85 -40.79
N LEU A 12 -33.87 7.15 -39.88
CA LEU A 12 -34.36 6.96 -38.53
C LEU A 12 -34.26 8.28 -37.78
N GLU A 13 -35.44 8.87 -37.55
CA GLU A 13 -35.68 9.96 -36.62
C GLU A 13 -35.11 9.66 -35.22
N GLY A 14 -34.67 10.74 -34.58
CA GLY A 14 -33.89 10.73 -33.35
C GLY A 14 -34.54 9.96 -32.21
N ILE A 15 -33.72 9.09 -31.61
CA ILE A 15 -33.90 8.66 -30.23
C ILE A 15 -32.98 9.58 -29.42
N GLU A 16 -33.55 10.63 -28.83
CA GLU A 16 -32.91 11.32 -27.71
C GLU A 16 -32.87 10.32 -26.54
N VAL A 17 -31.75 9.60 -26.43
CA VAL A 17 -31.46 8.83 -25.22
C VAL A 17 -30.93 9.83 -24.21
N ASP A 18 -31.83 10.32 -23.36
CA ASP A 18 -31.46 11.00 -22.13
C ASP A 18 -30.78 9.96 -21.23
N SER A 19 -29.46 9.85 -21.39
CA SER A 19 -28.65 8.89 -20.67
C SER A 19 -27.82 9.64 -19.65
N ASP A 20 -28.38 9.85 -18.45
CA ASP A 20 -27.63 10.03 -17.21
C ASP A 20 -26.83 8.75 -16.92
N VAL A 21 -25.86 8.46 -17.78
CA VAL A 21 -24.88 7.40 -17.55
C VAL A 21 -23.85 8.00 -16.61
N GLU A 22 -23.98 7.69 -15.32
CA GLU A 22 -22.82 7.70 -14.43
C GLU A 22 -21.78 6.75 -15.03
N GLY A 23 -20.87 7.30 -15.83
CA GLY A 23 -19.77 6.55 -16.41
C GLY A 23 -18.86 6.05 -15.31
N PHE A 24 -19.02 4.80 -14.90
CA PHE A 24 -18.05 4.13 -14.05
C PHE A 24 -16.87 3.69 -14.91
N ASP A 25 -15.75 4.39 -14.74
CA ASP A 25 -14.45 4.02 -15.31
C ASP A 25 -13.99 2.69 -14.68
N VAL A 26 -14.25 1.60 -15.41
CA VAL A 26 -13.68 0.29 -15.16
C VAL A 26 -12.20 0.42 -15.47
N GLY A 27 -11.38 0.57 -14.44
CA GLY A 27 -9.93 0.46 -14.56
C GLY A 27 -9.57 -0.92 -15.07
N MET A 28 -9.52 -1.08 -16.40
CA MET A 28 -8.88 -2.20 -17.03
C MET A 28 -7.38 -1.96 -16.91
N PHE A 29 -6.68 -2.88 -16.25
CA PHE A 29 -5.26 -3.03 -16.46
C PHE A 29 -5.13 -3.53 -17.89
N ASP A 30 -4.38 -2.82 -18.72
CA ASP A 30 -3.97 -3.34 -20.01
C ASP A 30 -3.21 -4.64 -19.74
N TYR A 31 -3.89 -5.77 -19.95
CA TYR A 31 -3.22 -7.06 -20.12
C TYR A 31 -2.47 -6.95 -21.44
N GLY A 32 -1.23 -6.48 -21.35
CA GLY A 32 -0.31 -6.43 -22.47
C GLY A 32 0.04 -7.85 -22.91
N ASP A 33 -0.04 -8.03 -24.22
CA ASP A 33 0.35 -9.20 -25.02
C ASP A 33 1.73 -9.80 -24.65
N GLU A 34 2.03 -10.99 -25.17
CA GLU A 34 3.25 -11.78 -24.92
C GLU A 34 4.53 -10.92 -24.82
N GLY A 35 4.93 -10.59 -23.57
CA GLY A 35 6.07 -9.72 -23.26
C GLY A 35 5.79 -8.62 -22.22
N GLY A 36 4.53 -8.28 -21.95
CA GLY A 36 4.09 -7.23 -21.02
C GLY A 36 4.08 -7.63 -19.54
N ALA A 37 5.17 -8.22 -19.04
CA ALA A 37 5.17 -8.81 -17.71
C ALA A 37 5.45 -7.76 -16.60
N PHE A 38 4.50 -7.59 -15.67
CA PHE A 38 4.55 -6.64 -14.54
C PHE A 38 5.55 -7.00 -13.43
N HIS A 39 6.46 -7.96 -13.68
CA HIS A 39 7.49 -8.37 -12.74
C HIS A 39 8.83 -7.71 -13.04
N ILE A 40 9.49 -7.23 -12.00
CA ILE A 40 10.84 -6.70 -12.09
C ILE A 40 11.81 -7.87 -12.19
N LYS A 41 12.56 -7.90 -13.29
CA LYS A 41 13.59 -8.89 -13.57
C LYS A 41 14.96 -8.40 -13.12
N ASN A 42 15.82 -9.33 -12.70
CA ASN A 42 17.23 -9.03 -12.51
C ASN A 42 17.90 -8.72 -13.85
N ASN A 43 18.79 -7.72 -13.86
CA ASN A 43 19.66 -7.48 -15.01
C ASN A 43 20.69 -8.62 -15.06
N PRO A 44 20.76 -9.42 -16.15
CA PRO A 44 21.70 -10.55 -16.21
C PRO A 44 23.17 -10.14 -16.09
N LYS A 45 23.50 -8.88 -16.39
CA LYS A 45 24.87 -8.35 -16.29
C LYS A 45 25.20 -7.77 -14.90
N ASP A 46 24.20 -7.41 -14.12
CA ASP A 46 24.35 -6.89 -12.76
C ASP A 46 23.09 -7.24 -11.95
N PRO A 47 22.96 -8.51 -11.51
CA PRO A 47 21.75 -8.99 -10.86
C PRO A 47 21.64 -8.56 -9.39
N TYR A 48 22.70 -7.94 -8.85
CA TYR A 48 22.85 -7.72 -7.42
C TYR A 48 22.30 -6.36 -6.97
N GLN A 49 21.58 -6.35 -5.86
CA GLN A 49 21.21 -5.18 -5.08
C GLN A 49 20.52 -4.08 -5.90
N ARG A 50 19.61 -4.48 -6.79
CA ARG A 50 18.82 -3.54 -7.60
C ARG A 50 18.02 -2.58 -6.72
N SER A 51 17.97 -1.31 -7.11
CA SER A 51 17.22 -0.30 -6.37
C SER A 51 15.73 -0.45 -6.55
N ASP A 52 15.25 -0.76 -7.75
CA ASP A 52 13.82 -0.96 -8.01
C ASP A 52 13.45 -2.41 -7.68
N VAL A 53 12.66 -2.57 -6.62
CA VAL A 53 12.35 -3.88 -6.04
C VAL A 53 11.01 -4.38 -6.57
N ILE A 54 9.97 -3.54 -6.46
CA ILE A 54 8.61 -3.78 -6.96
C ILE A 54 8.16 -2.55 -7.75
N GLN A 55 7.50 -2.77 -8.89
CA GLN A 55 6.72 -1.74 -9.57
C GLN A 55 5.41 -2.34 -10.08
N ARG A 56 4.30 -1.75 -9.68
CA ARG A 56 2.96 -2.08 -10.18
C ARG A 56 2.28 -0.80 -10.62
N LYS A 57 1.65 -0.83 -11.79
CA LYS A 57 0.93 0.31 -12.35
C LYS A 57 -0.56 0.05 -12.42
N GLY A 58 -1.36 1.11 -12.28
CA GLY A 58 -2.75 1.18 -12.70
C GLY A 58 -3.59 2.06 -11.80
N ALA A 59 -4.68 1.55 -11.20
CA ALA A 59 -5.59 2.41 -10.41
C ALA A 59 -4.89 3.08 -9.20
N VAL A 60 -3.97 2.35 -8.59
CA VAL A 60 -3.00 2.86 -7.62
C VAL A 60 -1.64 2.37 -8.07
N ASP A 61 -0.74 3.30 -8.34
CA ASP A 61 0.64 2.97 -8.66
C ASP A 61 1.37 2.62 -7.36
N MET A 62 2.06 1.48 -7.36
CA MET A 62 2.76 0.98 -6.19
C MET A 62 4.23 0.76 -6.53
N ARG A 63 5.12 1.24 -5.68
CA ARG A 63 6.56 1.10 -5.85
C ARG A 63 7.23 0.68 -4.56
N CYS A 64 8.20 -0.22 -4.65
CA CYS A 64 9.16 -0.49 -3.59
C CYS A 64 10.56 -0.20 -4.13
N THR A 65 11.29 0.66 -3.42
CA THR A 65 12.67 0.99 -3.74
C THR A 65 13.58 0.62 -2.57
N MET A 66 14.69 -0.06 -2.84
CA MET A 66 15.77 -0.23 -1.87
C MET A 66 16.57 1.07 -1.78
N VAL A 67 16.32 1.81 -0.71
CA VAL A 67 16.87 3.15 -0.46
C VAL A 67 18.30 3.04 0.00
N ASP A 68 18.60 2.15 0.93
CA ASP A 68 19.93 1.98 1.51
C ASP A 68 20.22 0.50 1.78
N ILE A 69 21.46 0.08 1.61
CA ILE A 69 21.94 -1.25 1.95
C ILE A 69 23.38 -1.16 2.47
N VAL A 70 23.62 -1.84 3.59
CA VAL A 70 24.91 -1.84 4.29
C VAL A 70 25.19 -3.26 4.73
N HIS A 71 26.38 -3.76 4.37
CA HIS A 71 26.89 -5.05 4.79
C HIS A 71 28.01 -4.84 5.82
N GLY A 72 28.10 -5.72 6.81
CA GLY A 72 29.06 -5.58 7.90
C GLY A 72 28.97 -6.72 8.91
N ALA A 73 29.44 -6.49 10.12
CA ALA A 73 29.34 -7.39 11.25
C ALA A 73 28.17 -6.99 12.17
N MET A 74 27.66 -7.96 12.93
CA MET A 74 26.67 -7.67 13.99
C MET A 74 27.28 -6.81 15.11
N SER A 75 28.53 -7.10 15.49
CA SER A 75 29.37 -6.34 16.41
C SER A 75 30.83 -6.69 16.14
N ALA A 76 31.79 -5.88 16.61
CA ALA A 76 33.22 -6.08 16.33
C ALA A 76 33.75 -7.46 16.76
N ASP A 77 33.21 -7.99 17.87
CA ASP A 77 33.59 -9.29 18.45
C ASP A 77 32.69 -10.46 18.03
N SER A 78 31.76 -10.27 17.07
CA SER A 78 30.77 -11.27 16.69
C SER A 78 31.17 -12.07 15.46
N ASP A 79 30.99 -13.40 15.51
CA ASP A 79 31.13 -14.29 14.36
C ASP A 79 29.98 -14.16 13.32
N PHE A 80 28.96 -13.36 13.64
CA PHE A 80 27.82 -13.12 12.75
C PHE A 80 28.01 -11.88 11.87
N TRP A 81 27.71 -12.08 10.60
CA TRP A 81 27.57 -11.04 9.59
C TRP A 81 26.19 -10.41 9.66
N ALA A 82 26.10 -9.15 9.26
CA ALA A 82 24.89 -8.36 9.26
C ALA A 82 24.67 -7.69 7.89
N THR A 83 23.42 -7.58 7.49
CA THR A 83 23.00 -6.76 6.36
C THR A 83 21.81 -5.90 6.79
N LEU A 84 22.03 -4.60 6.83
CA LEU A 84 20.99 -3.60 7.04
C LEU A 84 20.43 -3.18 5.67
N MET A 85 19.11 -3.18 5.54
CA MET A 85 18.41 -2.72 4.34
C MET A 85 17.31 -1.75 4.72
N VAL A 86 17.12 -0.72 3.91
CA VAL A 86 16.03 0.24 4.04
C VAL A 86 15.23 0.26 2.74
N PHE A 87 13.93 -0.01 2.85
CA PHE A 87 12.99 -0.04 1.74
C PHE A 87 11.98 1.09 1.88
N GLU A 88 11.63 1.73 0.77
CA GLU A 88 10.54 2.70 0.71
C GLU A 88 9.43 2.19 -0.19
N PHE A 89 8.26 1.99 0.42
CA PHE A 89 7.02 1.63 -0.23
C PHE A 89 6.22 2.90 -0.48
N ARG A 90 5.79 3.10 -1.73
CA ARG A 90 4.92 4.21 -2.14
C ARG A 90 3.63 3.68 -2.73
N PHE A 91 2.55 4.35 -2.35
CA PHE A 91 1.19 4.11 -2.81
C PHE A 91 0.67 5.43 -3.39
N ASP A 92 0.62 5.51 -4.72
CA ASP A 92 0.29 6.72 -5.47
C ASP A 92 -1.05 6.51 -6.22
N PRO A 93 -2.22 6.86 -5.62
CA PRO A 93 -3.51 6.77 -6.30
C PRO A 93 -3.54 7.58 -7.60
N GLN A 94 -3.88 6.94 -8.73
CA GLN A 94 -3.91 7.59 -10.04
C GLN A 94 -5.32 8.10 -10.43
N LYS A 95 -6.37 7.58 -9.77
CA LYS A 95 -7.77 7.96 -10.04
C LYS A 95 -8.46 8.41 -8.75
N LYS A 96 -9.42 9.35 -8.88
CA LYS A 96 -10.28 9.80 -7.77
C LYS A 96 -11.00 8.60 -7.14
N ALA A 97 -11.15 8.61 -5.81
CA ALA A 97 -11.80 7.56 -5.02
C ALA A 97 -11.15 6.14 -5.05
N ARG A 98 -9.88 6.00 -5.47
CA ARG A 98 -9.14 4.73 -5.41
C ARG A 98 -8.17 4.73 -4.22
N ARG A 99 -8.69 4.44 -3.02
CA ARG A 99 -7.86 4.25 -1.82
C ARG A 99 -7.56 2.77 -1.58
N ILE A 100 -6.42 2.49 -0.96
CA ILE A 100 -6.08 1.15 -0.46
C ILE A 100 -6.52 1.09 1.00
N ALA A 101 -7.38 0.13 1.35
CA ALA A 101 -7.88 -0.06 2.70
C ALA A 101 -6.90 -0.90 3.55
N GLU A 102 -6.21 -1.84 2.91
CA GLU A 102 -5.21 -2.68 3.54
C GLU A 102 -4.05 -2.94 2.58
N ALA A 103 -2.82 -2.87 3.06
CA ALA A 103 -1.64 -3.32 2.33
C ALA A 103 -0.79 -4.24 3.21
N THR A 104 -0.40 -5.38 2.68
CA THR A 104 0.51 -6.32 3.33
C THR A 104 1.82 -6.39 2.56
N ILE A 105 2.90 -6.06 3.25
CA ILE A 105 4.28 -6.10 2.77
C ILE A 105 4.96 -7.28 3.43
N GLU A 106 5.65 -8.10 2.65
CA GLU A 106 6.45 -9.22 3.13
C GLU A 106 7.82 -9.22 2.44
N LEU A 107 8.87 -9.31 3.24
CA LEU A 107 10.25 -9.50 2.78
C LEU A 107 10.74 -10.82 3.35
N ARG A 108 10.88 -11.84 2.50
CA ARG A 108 11.41 -13.15 2.88
C ARG A 108 12.88 -13.22 2.50
N PHE A 109 13.71 -13.71 3.41
CA PHE A 109 15.14 -13.89 3.18
C PHE A 109 15.51 -15.37 3.12
N ASP A 110 16.19 -15.77 2.06
CA ASP A 110 16.57 -17.15 1.80
C ASP A 110 18.03 -17.23 1.35
N ALA A 111 18.70 -18.32 1.69
CA ALA A 111 19.99 -18.66 1.08
C ALA A 111 19.78 -18.96 -0.42
N LEU A 112 20.77 -18.62 -1.25
CA LEU A 112 20.74 -18.96 -2.68
C LEU A 112 21.17 -20.40 -2.94
N ASP A 113 22.14 -20.86 -2.15
CA ASP A 113 22.70 -22.20 -2.24
C ASP A 113 22.09 -23.12 -1.17
N PRO A 114 21.88 -24.42 -1.46
CA PRO A 114 21.41 -25.40 -0.48
C PRO A 114 22.33 -25.55 0.74
N ASP A 115 23.63 -25.30 0.55
CA ASP A 115 24.66 -25.33 1.58
C ASP A 115 24.90 -23.96 2.24
N GLY A 116 24.09 -22.95 1.90
CA GLY A 116 24.19 -21.61 2.49
C GLY A 116 23.53 -21.55 3.86
N GLU A 117 24.11 -20.76 4.76
CA GLU A 117 23.52 -20.53 6.07
C GLU A 117 22.22 -19.74 5.94
N THR A 118 21.21 -20.18 6.70
CA THR A 118 19.88 -19.57 6.61
C THR A 118 19.91 -18.15 7.19
N PRO A 119 19.52 -17.11 6.43
CA PRO A 119 19.47 -15.75 6.94
C PRO A 119 18.39 -15.61 8.03
N GLU A 120 18.67 -14.83 9.06
CA GLU A 120 17.72 -14.52 10.13
C GLU A 120 17.36 -13.04 10.10
N VAL A 121 16.06 -12.72 10.15
CA VAL A 121 15.58 -11.37 10.45
C VAL A 121 15.79 -11.14 11.95
N GLU A 122 16.88 -10.46 12.29
CA GLU A 122 17.24 -10.15 13.67
C GLU A 122 16.33 -9.04 14.21
N SER A 123 16.18 -7.94 13.46
CA SER A 123 15.33 -6.81 13.85
C SER A 123 14.71 -6.10 12.65
N MET A 124 13.61 -5.38 12.89
CA MET A 124 12.89 -4.60 11.89
C MET A 124 12.26 -3.36 12.51
N SER A 125 12.14 -2.27 11.74
CA SER A 125 11.35 -1.11 12.15
C SER A 125 9.86 -1.47 12.20
N PHE A 126 9.08 -0.79 13.06
CA PHE A 126 7.66 -1.09 13.25
C PHE A 126 7.37 -2.56 13.66
N ASP A 127 8.26 -3.22 14.40
CA ASP A 127 7.96 -4.52 15.03
C ASP A 127 6.94 -4.33 16.16
N GLY A 128 5.73 -4.87 16.01
CA GLY A 128 4.60 -4.65 16.92
C GLY A 128 3.42 -3.92 16.26
N ASN A 129 2.54 -3.34 17.07
CA ASN A 129 1.31 -2.69 16.61
C ASN A 129 1.33 -1.18 16.93
N PHE A 130 1.27 -0.36 15.89
CA PHE A 130 1.36 1.09 15.96
C PHE A 130 0.10 1.73 15.40
N ARG A 131 -0.48 2.67 16.15
CA ARG A 131 -1.51 3.56 15.64
C ARG A 131 -0.89 4.89 15.25
N LEU A 132 -1.09 5.27 14.00
CA LEU A 132 -0.56 6.49 13.41
C LEU A 132 -1.70 7.47 13.18
N MET A 133 -1.41 8.75 13.43
CA MET A 133 -2.31 9.86 13.10
C MET A 133 -3.73 9.68 13.67
N PRO A 134 -3.87 9.65 15.00
CA PRO A 134 -5.18 9.55 15.63
C PRO A 134 -6.03 10.76 15.25
N SER A 135 -7.17 10.52 14.61
CA SER A 135 -8.16 11.55 14.30
C SER A 135 -9.26 11.53 15.36
N LYS A 136 -9.69 12.70 15.81
CA LYS A 136 -10.89 12.88 16.63
C LYS A 136 -12.05 13.23 15.70
N GLN A 137 -13.06 12.35 15.61
CA GLN A 137 -14.31 12.68 14.91
C GLN A 137 -15.45 12.73 15.91
N THR A 138 -16.29 13.76 15.80
CA THR A 138 -17.60 13.82 16.48
C THR A 138 -18.63 13.20 15.54
N GLU A 139 -19.07 11.99 15.84
CA GLU A 139 -20.17 11.33 15.12
C GLU A 139 -21.50 11.71 15.78
N SER A 140 -22.45 12.22 14.99
CA SER A 140 -23.84 12.40 15.40
C SER A 140 -24.67 11.24 14.84
N ILE A 141 -24.88 10.20 15.64
CA ILE A 141 -25.75 9.08 15.23
C ILE A 141 -27.19 9.46 15.55
N THR A 142 -28.04 9.56 14.54
CA THR A 142 -29.50 9.75 14.68
C THR A 142 -30.19 8.41 14.47
N THR A 143 -30.64 7.77 15.54
CA THR A 143 -31.47 6.56 15.45
C THR A 143 -32.94 6.95 15.58
N GLY A 144 -33.74 6.77 14.51
CA GLY A 144 -35.19 6.98 14.53
C GLY A 144 -35.94 5.66 14.57
N ALA A 145 -36.68 5.40 15.65
CA ALA A 145 -37.60 4.26 15.75
C ALA A 145 -39.01 4.70 15.35
N GLY A 146 -39.44 4.35 14.13
CA GLY A 146 -40.83 4.51 13.69
C GLY A 146 -41.62 3.26 14.04
N GLY A 147 -42.48 3.33 15.07
CA GLY A 147 -43.37 2.24 15.45
C GLY A 147 -44.83 2.69 15.43
N THR A 148 -45.58 2.29 14.41
CA THR A 148 -47.05 2.30 14.40
C THR A 148 -47.55 0.90 14.77
N ALA A 149 -47.86 0.68 16.03
CA ALA A 149 -48.61 -0.51 16.47
C ALA A 149 -49.59 -0.10 17.58
N GLY A 150 -50.87 -0.16 17.25
CA GLY A 150 -51.94 0.52 17.97
C GLY A 150 -52.43 -0.13 19.26
N ALA A 151 -53.02 0.70 20.13
CA ALA A 151 -54.21 0.42 20.92
C ALA A 151 -54.71 1.75 21.55
N SER A 152 -56.01 1.97 21.41
CA SER A 152 -56.78 3.19 21.67
C SER A 152 -56.72 3.70 23.11
N PHE A 153 -56.62 5.02 23.34
CA PHE A 153 -57.42 5.77 24.33
C PHE A 153 -57.24 7.30 24.17
N ALA A 154 -58.35 7.94 23.74
CA ALA A 154 -58.84 9.30 24.03
C ALA A 154 -57.95 10.57 23.95
N ALA A 155 -58.47 11.50 23.12
CA ALA A 155 -58.43 12.97 23.21
C ALA A 155 -57.14 13.71 22.78
N ASN A 156 -57.25 14.36 21.60
CA ASN A 156 -56.57 15.57 21.14
C ASN A 156 -55.13 15.80 21.63
N LEU A 157 -54.15 15.31 20.87
CA LEU A 157 -52.92 16.03 20.57
C LEU A 157 -52.21 15.31 19.41
N SER A 158 -52.24 15.91 18.22
CA SER A 158 -51.39 15.51 17.10
C SER A 158 -49.95 15.91 17.42
N LEU A 159 -49.18 15.01 18.02
CA LEU A 159 -47.74 15.16 18.16
C LEU A 159 -47.12 13.80 17.83
N GLU A 160 -46.76 13.63 16.57
CA GLU A 160 -45.74 12.67 16.15
C GLU A 160 -44.43 13.05 16.84
N ALA A 161 -44.26 12.61 18.08
CA ALA A 161 -43.02 12.78 18.82
C ALA A 161 -41.99 11.79 18.25
N LYS A 162 -41.37 12.18 17.13
CA LYS A 162 -40.19 11.53 16.58
C LYS A 162 -39.05 11.76 17.58
N TRP A 163 -38.79 10.78 18.44
CA TRP A 163 -37.65 10.84 19.37
C TRP A 163 -36.36 10.66 18.58
N GLU A 164 -35.71 11.77 18.23
CA GLU A 164 -34.36 11.78 17.69
C GLU A 164 -33.37 11.82 18.84
N LYS A 165 -32.72 10.68 19.13
CA LYS A 165 -31.58 10.64 20.06
C LYS A 165 -30.31 10.91 19.27
N THR A 166 -29.80 12.14 19.33
CA THR A 166 -28.47 12.47 18.82
C THR A 166 -27.43 12.06 19.87
N ILE A 167 -26.66 11.00 19.58
CA ILE A 167 -25.50 10.63 20.39
C ILE A 167 -24.28 11.27 19.76
N ASN A 168 -23.65 12.22 20.47
CA ASN A 168 -22.35 12.74 20.11
C ASN A 168 -21.29 11.76 20.63
N ARG A 169 -20.67 11.00 19.73
CA ARG A 169 -19.58 10.08 20.07
C ARG A 169 -18.26 10.65 19.57
N GLU A 170 -17.30 10.83 20.46
CA GLU A 170 -15.91 11.14 20.08
C GLU A 170 -15.19 9.80 19.84
N THR A 171 -15.01 9.43 18.58
CA THR A 171 -14.23 8.24 18.21
C THR A 171 -12.81 8.67 17.87
N THR A 172 -11.82 8.06 18.54
CA THR A 172 -10.40 8.19 18.17
C THR A 172 -10.00 6.95 17.36
N ASP A 173 -9.98 7.09 16.05
CA ASP A 173 -9.48 6.05 15.12
C ASP A 173 -8.24 6.58 14.38
N GLY A 174 -7.38 5.68 13.91
CA GLY A 174 -6.10 6.01 13.28
C GLY A 174 -5.63 4.89 12.36
N MET A 175 -4.74 5.22 11.43
CA MET A 175 -4.13 4.21 10.58
C MET A 175 -3.30 3.26 11.45
N THR A 176 -3.30 1.97 11.13
CA THR A 176 -2.57 0.97 11.92
C THR A 176 -1.45 0.35 11.11
N VAL A 177 -0.27 0.21 11.72
CA VAL A 177 0.86 -0.58 11.19
C VAL A 177 1.12 -1.72 12.15
N CYS A 178 0.92 -2.95 11.68
CA CYS A 178 1.23 -4.16 12.41
C CYS A 178 2.45 -4.83 11.78
N GLY A 179 3.61 -4.78 12.41
CA GLY A 179 4.80 -5.51 11.98
C GLY A 179 5.08 -6.74 12.83
N GLY A 180 5.78 -7.70 12.24
CA GLY A 180 6.27 -8.87 12.95
C GLY A 180 7.22 -9.72 12.10
N LYS A 181 7.92 -10.61 12.80
CA LYS A 181 8.89 -11.55 12.23
C LYS A 181 8.32 -12.97 12.23
N PHE A 182 8.53 -13.71 11.14
CA PHE A 182 7.94 -15.04 10.98
C PHE A 182 8.94 -16.07 10.47
N VAL A 183 8.73 -17.32 10.89
CA VAL A 183 9.40 -18.51 10.37
C VAL A 183 8.76 -18.96 9.06
N VAL A 184 9.54 -19.60 8.19
CA VAL A 184 9.02 -20.23 6.95
C VAL A 184 8.89 -21.73 7.20
N GLY A 185 7.72 -22.29 6.90
CA GLY A 185 7.47 -23.73 7.07
C GLY A 185 7.44 -24.18 8.54
N ASN A 186 7.16 -23.27 9.48
CA ASN A 186 7.21 -23.51 10.93
C ASN A 186 8.62 -23.89 11.46
N THR A 187 9.67 -23.55 10.73
CA THR A 187 11.06 -23.89 11.08
C THR A 187 11.87 -22.61 11.36
N PRO A 188 12.42 -22.43 12.58
CA PRO A 188 13.35 -21.34 12.90
C PRO A 188 14.60 -21.35 12.00
N PRO A 189 15.26 -20.19 11.79
CA PRO A 189 14.99 -18.89 12.40
C PRO A 189 13.85 -18.11 11.72
N ASN A 190 13.56 -16.91 12.24
CA ASN A 190 12.64 -15.98 11.57
C ASN A 190 13.27 -15.51 10.25
N ARG A 191 12.61 -15.78 9.13
CA ARG A 191 13.09 -15.45 7.78
C ARG A 191 12.27 -14.37 7.09
N ILE A 192 11.13 -14.02 7.66
CA ILE A 192 10.18 -13.08 7.07
C ILE A 192 10.09 -11.86 7.97
N ALA A 193 10.27 -10.67 7.39
CA ALA A 193 9.81 -9.41 7.94
C ALA A 193 8.49 -9.03 7.25
N LYS A 194 7.43 -8.81 8.02
CA LYS A 194 6.11 -8.53 7.47
C LYS A 194 5.46 -7.33 8.15
N TRP A 195 4.85 -6.47 7.35
CA TRP A 195 4.02 -5.37 7.83
C TRP A 195 2.64 -5.41 7.19
N THR A 196 1.61 -5.19 7.99
CA THR A 196 0.24 -4.97 7.53
C THR A 196 -0.18 -3.55 7.90
N LEU A 197 -0.50 -2.77 6.88
CA LEU A 197 -1.05 -1.43 6.94
C LEU A 197 -2.56 -1.51 6.86
N LEU A 198 -3.25 -0.89 7.81
CA LEU A 198 -4.71 -0.78 7.83
C LEU A 198 -5.10 0.70 7.82
N GLU A 199 -6.05 1.05 6.96
CA GLU A 199 -6.60 2.40 6.95
C GLU A 199 -7.32 2.75 8.25
N ASN A 200 -7.44 4.06 8.49
CA ASN A 200 -8.37 4.59 9.47
C ASN A 200 -9.79 4.40 8.92
N LYS A 201 -10.61 3.55 9.56
CA LYS A 201 -11.96 3.23 9.06
C LYS A 201 -12.93 4.39 9.25
N THR A 202 -12.71 5.21 10.28
CA THR A 202 -13.52 6.39 10.55
C THR A 202 -13.33 7.47 9.47
N LEU A 203 -12.09 7.75 9.06
CA LEU A 203 -11.82 8.74 8.02
C LEU A 203 -11.81 8.20 6.60
N GLU A 204 -11.74 6.87 6.42
CA GLU A 204 -11.66 6.23 5.11
C GLU A 204 -10.58 6.87 4.20
N ALA A 205 -9.45 7.26 4.81
CA ALA A 205 -8.39 8.02 4.14
C ALA A 205 -7.39 7.13 3.37
N GLY A 206 -7.56 5.81 3.41
CA GLY A 206 -6.62 4.83 2.89
C GLY A 206 -5.40 4.61 3.79
N VAL A 207 -4.52 3.71 3.36
CA VAL A 207 -3.16 3.56 3.93
C VAL A 207 -2.30 4.81 3.63
N PRO A 208 -1.18 5.01 4.35
CA PRO A 208 -0.27 6.13 4.08
C PRO A 208 0.24 6.16 2.63
N ALA A 209 0.56 7.35 2.13
CA ALA A 209 1.13 7.54 0.79
C ALA A 209 2.53 6.92 0.66
N SER A 210 3.33 6.93 1.73
CA SER A 210 4.57 6.14 1.79
C SER A 210 4.87 5.58 3.17
N LEU A 211 5.52 4.41 3.17
CA LEU A 211 6.09 3.76 4.35
C LEU A 211 7.54 3.38 4.04
N ARG A 212 8.47 3.95 4.80
CA ARG A 212 9.87 3.54 4.80
C ARG A 212 10.14 2.63 6.00
N VAL A 213 10.68 1.45 5.74
CA VAL A 213 11.00 0.44 6.74
C VAL A 213 12.46 0.03 6.65
N ALA A 214 13.03 -0.37 7.78
CA ALA A 214 14.37 -0.91 7.87
C ALA A 214 14.32 -2.35 8.41
N VAL A 215 15.23 -3.20 7.92
CA VAL A 215 15.41 -4.59 8.36
C VAL A 215 16.90 -4.85 8.55
N LEU A 216 17.23 -5.51 9.66
CA LEU A 216 18.55 -6.07 9.91
C LEU A 216 18.49 -7.59 9.78
N VAL A 217 19.30 -8.11 8.86
CA VAL A 217 19.44 -9.55 8.62
C VAL A 217 20.79 -10.01 9.16
N LYS A 218 20.76 -11.06 9.99
CA LYS A 218 21.92 -11.72 10.59
C LYS A 218 22.22 -13.02 9.86
N LYS A 219 23.49 -13.31 9.61
CA LYS A 219 23.95 -14.53 8.96
C LYS A 219 25.21 -15.09 9.62
N ARG A 220 25.42 -16.40 9.53
CA ARG A 220 26.66 -17.06 9.97
C ARG A 220 27.76 -17.07 8.90
N ASP A 221 27.38 -16.93 7.64
CA ASP A 221 28.32 -16.81 6.54
C ASP A 221 28.20 -15.44 5.86
N ASN A 222 29.18 -15.13 5.00
CA ASN A 222 29.20 -13.92 4.20
C ASN A 222 28.78 -14.18 2.75
N ARG A 223 28.01 -15.25 2.49
CA ARG A 223 27.57 -15.61 1.14
C ARG A 223 26.45 -14.71 0.65
N ASP A 224 26.28 -14.70 -0.66
CA ASP A 224 25.15 -14.04 -1.31
C ASP A 224 23.85 -14.72 -0.91
N PHE A 225 22.79 -13.94 -0.79
CA PHE A 225 21.48 -14.42 -0.35
C PHE A 225 20.36 -13.64 -1.06
N ALA A 226 19.14 -14.13 -0.98
CA ALA A 226 17.98 -13.54 -1.65
C ALA A 226 17.10 -12.79 -0.66
N CYS A 227 16.56 -11.65 -1.10
CA CYS A 227 15.34 -11.07 -0.57
C CYS A 227 14.22 -11.27 -1.60
N VAL A 228 13.16 -11.97 -1.22
CA VAL A 228 11.96 -12.21 -2.02
C VAL A 228 10.87 -11.25 -1.52
N PRO A 229 10.64 -10.13 -2.23
CA PRO A 229 9.65 -9.15 -1.83
C PRO A 229 8.25 -9.58 -2.29
N LYS A 230 7.25 -9.31 -1.47
CA LYS A 230 5.84 -9.53 -1.80
C LYS A 230 5.00 -8.37 -1.28
N LEU A 231 4.08 -7.91 -2.12
CA LEU A 231 3.15 -6.84 -1.80
C LEU A 231 1.73 -7.25 -2.21
N GLU A 232 0.83 -7.28 -1.24
CA GLU A 232 -0.59 -7.54 -1.44
C GLU A 232 -1.39 -6.33 -0.98
N VAL A 233 -2.44 -5.96 -1.73
CA VAL A 233 -3.31 -4.82 -1.37
C VAL A 233 -4.78 -5.20 -1.50
N LYS A 234 -5.61 -4.60 -0.66
CA LYS A 234 -7.07 -4.68 -0.72
C LYS A 234 -7.65 -3.27 -0.76
N ALA A 235 -8.58 -3.01 -1.66
CA ALA A 235 -9.43 -1.82 -1.64
C ALA A 235 -10.82 -2.19 -1.13
N ASP A 236 -11.47 -1.31 -0.38
CA ASP A 236 -12.83 -1.53 0.10
C ASP A 236 -13.90 -1.02 -0.91
N ARG A 237 -15.06 -1.68 -0.92
CA ARG A 237 -16.32 -1.43 -1.66
C ARG A 237 -16.39 -1.59 -3.19
N TRP A 238 -15.35 -2.06 -3.87
CA TRP A 238 -15.43 -2.41 -5.31
C TRP A 238 -14.75 -3.74 -5.64
N THR A 239 -15.22 -4.82 -5.01
CA THR A 239 -14.80 -6.22 -5.25
C THR A 239 -14.67 -6.59 -6.73
N ARG A 240 -15.46 -5.99 -7.63
CA ARG A 240 -15.41 -6.28 -9.08
C ARG A 240 -14.18 -5.74 -9.84
N VAL A 241 -13.45 -4.75 -9.31
CA VAL A 241 -12.25 -4.20 -10.00
C VAL A 241 -10.97 -4.92 -9.56
N LEU A 242 -10.94 -5.46 -8.34
CA LEU A 242 -9.78 -6.21 -7.81
C LEU A 242 -9.83 -7.73 -8.03
N GLU A 243 -10.95 -8.31 -8.43
CA GLU A 243 -10.97 -9.70 -8.94
C GLU A 243 -10.00 -9.90 -10.13
N LYS A 244 -9.67 -8.82 -10.88
CA LYS A 244 -8.62 -8.85 -11.92
C LYS A 244 -7.19 -8.71 -11.39
N PHE A 245 -7.01 -8.22 -10.16
CA PHE A 245 -5.72 -8.21 -9.46
C PHE A 245 -5.42 -9.53 -8.74
N SER A 246 -6.44 -10.38 -8.52
CA SER A 246 -6.27 -11.73 -7.97
C SER A 246 -5.85 -12.79 -8.99
N GLY A 247 -5.67 -12.42 -10.27
CA GLY A 247 -4.87 -13.23 -11.18
C GLY A 247 -3.42 -13.16 -10.69
N LYS A 248 -2.81 -14.30 -10.33
CA LYS A 248 -1.42 -14.42 -9.84
C LYS A 248 -0.53 -13.42 -10.55
N MET A 249 -0.27 -12.27 -9.91
CA MET A 249 0.76 -11.38 -10.39
C MET A 249 2.05 -12.21 -10.43
N PRO A 250 2.77 -12.22 -11.55
CA PRO A 250 4.06 -12.90 -11.58
C PRO A 250 4.93 -12.33 -10.45
N GLU A 251 5.52 -13.21 -9.65
CA GLU A 251 6.42 -12.81 -8.58
C GLU A 251 7.60 -12.05 -9.19
N ASP A 252 8.03 -10.96 -8.55
CA ASP A 252 9.27 -10.30 -8.95
C ASP A 252 10.44 -11.24 -8.72
N ASP A 253 11.48 -11.14 -9.55
CA ASP A 253 12.71 -11.87 -9.30
C ASP A 253 13.22 -11.52 -7.90
N PRO A 254 13.84 -12.44 -7.14
CA PRO A 254 14.48 -12.10 -5.88
C PRO A 254 15.54 -11.02 -6.07
N VAL A 255 15.64 -10.10 -5.11
CA VAL A 255 16.78 -9.19 -5.01
C VAL A 255 17.96 -9.99 -4.48
N ILE A 256 19.00 -10.14 -5.32
CA ILE A 256 20.21 -10.84 -4.94
C ILE A 256 21.10 -9.88 -4.14
N LEU A 257 21.40 -10.22 -2.90
CA LEU A 257 22.16 -9.40 -1.96
C LEU A 257 23.58 -9.96 -1.88
N SER A 258 24.59 -9.14 -2.15
CA SER A 258 25.99 -9.57 -2.13
C SER A 258 26.78 -8.83 -1.06
N PRO A 259 27.09 -9.47 0.07
CA PRO A 259 27.84 -8.84 1.16
C PRO A 259 29.23 -8.31 0.78
N SER A 260 29.77 -8.74 -0.37
CA SER A 260 31.02 -8.23 -0.93
C SER A 260 30.93 -6.81 -1.50
N LYS A 261 29.71 -6.31 -1.79
CA LYS A 261 29.51 -4.96 -2.31
C LYS A 261 29.65 -3.90 -1.21
N LYS A 262 30.14 -2.74 -1.61
CA LYS A 262 30.29 -1.59 -0.70
C LYS A 262 28.92 -1.11 -0.20
N PRO A 263 28.83 -0.63 1.05
CA PRO A 263 27.66 0.06 1.56
C PRO A 263 27.25 1.23 0.65
N THR A 264 25.95 1.48 0.54
CA THR A 264 25.45 2.64 -0.20
C THR A 264 25.50 3.93 0.61
N ASN A 265 25.38 3.85 1.94
CA ASN A 265 25.47 4.99 2.88
C ASN A 265 24.62 6.20 2.46
N ARG A 266 23.41 5.95 1.94
CA ARG A 266 22.55 7.00 1.35
C ARG A 266 21.77 7.78 2.39
N LEU A 267 21.40 7.16 3.51
CA LEU A 267 20.65 7.82 4.58
C LEU A 267 21.57 8.40 5.65
N MET A 268 22.67 7.70 5.94
CA MET A 268 23.70 8.13 6.89
C MET A 268 24.99 7.33 6.67
N VAL A 269 26.04 7.70 7.40
CA VAL A 269 27.25 6.89 7.52
C VAL A 269 27.03 5.89 8.65
N TYR A 270 27.35 4.63 8.38
CA TYR A 270 27.19 3.52 9.33
C TYR A 270 28.55 3.03 9.79
N ASP A 271 28.60 2.57 11.04
CA ASP A 271 29.68 1.73 11.53
C ASP A 271 29.42 0.29 11.07
N THR A 272 30.20 -0.17 10.08
CA THR A 272 30.03 -1.51 9.51
C THR A 272 30.49 -2.62 10.45
N GLU A 273 31.17 -2.31 11.55
CA GLU A 273 31.55 -3.31 12.56
C GLU A 273 30.45 -3.47 13.63
N GLU A 274 29.49 -2.53 13.72
CA GLU A 274 28.50 -2.48 14.80
C GLU A 274 27.04 -2.35 14.29
N LEU A 275 26.71 -3.03 13.18
CA LEU A 275 25.37 -2.92 12.57
C LEU A 275 24.24 -3.42 13.48
N GLY A 276 24.54 -4.32 14.42
CA GLY A 276 23.58 -4.80 15.42
C GLY A 276 23.06 -3.74 16.38
N SER A 277 23.79 -2.63 16.53
CA SER A 277 23.43 -1.52 17.42
C SER A 277 22.61 -0.41 16.74
N VAL A 278 22.41 -0.50 15.42
CA VAL A 278 21.74 0.55 14.64
C VAL A 278 20.26 0.66 15.03
N ASP A 279 19.85 1.87 15.40
CA ASP A 279 18.45 2.19 15.68
C ASP A 279 17.64 2.27 14.37
N LEU A 280 16.96 1.17 14.06
CA LEU A 280 16.14 1.03 12.86
C LEU A 280 14.96 2.01 12.80
N TRP A 281 14.51 2.56 13.94
CA TRP A 281 13.42 3.52 13.96
C TRP A 281 13.82 4.84 13.31
N LYS A 282 15.08 5.28 13.49
CA LYS A 282 15.62 6.50 12.86
C LYS A 282 15.68 6.42 11.34
N LEU A 283 15.70 5.21 10.78
CA LEU A 283 15.69 4.94 9.35
C LEU A 283 14.27 4.81 8.78
N SER A 284 13.28 4.72 9.66
CA SER A 284 11.88 4.51 9.32
C SER A 284 11.11 5.83 9.17
N HIS A 285 10.10 5.85 8.32
CA HIS A 285 9.31 7.05 8.06
C HIS A 285 7.91 6.69 7.56
N VAL A 286 6.91 7.50 7.91
CA VAL A 286 5.54 7.37 7.39
C VAL A 286 5.11 8.71 6.83
N THR A 287 4.72 8.72 5.56
CA THR A 287 4.16 9.91 4.91
C THR A 287 2.65 9.72 4.73
N PRO A 288 1.80 10.51 5.41
CA PRO A 288 0.37 10.51 5.11
C PRO A 288 0.06 10.92 3.69
N THR A 289 -1.09 10.47 3.20
CA THR A 289 -1.76 11.10 2.07
C THR A 289 -2.17 12.52 2.45
N THR A 290 -1.59 13.52 1.78
CA THR A 290 -1.91 14.93 2.03
C THR A 290 -3.14 15.34 1.22
N MET A 291 -4.18 15.80 1.90
CA MET A 291 -5.33 16.46 1.28
C MET A 291 -5.02 17.96 1.16
N ILE A 292 -4.87 18.47 -0.06
CA ILE A 292 -4.75 19.92 -0.30
C ILE A 292 -6.17 20.48 -0.33
N VAL A 293 -6.59 21.12 0.76
CA VAL A 293 -7.97 21.62 0.92
C VAL A 293 -8.16 23.03 0.32
N ASP A 294 -7.10 23.80 0.12
CA ASP A 294 -7.18 25.17 -0.43
C ASP A 294 -6.11 25.45 -1.47
N ALA A 295 -6.45 25.31 -2.76
CA ALA A 295 -5.68 25.84 -3.86
C ALA A 295 -6.27 27.19 -4.34
N LEU A 296 -6.30 28.20 -3.47
CA LEU A 296 -6.61 29.58 -3.87
C LEU A 296 -5.34 30.29 -4.33
N LYS A 297 -5.05 30.27 -5.63
CA LYS A 297 -4.14 31.24 -6.25
C LYS A 297 -4.86 32.60 -6.34
N HIS A 298 -4.56 33.52 -5.43
CA HIS A 298 -4.79 34.94 -5.70
C HIS A 298 -3.66 35.45 -6.59
N GLN A 299 -3.86 35.46 -7.91
CA GLN A 299 -3.17 36.41 -8.77
C GLN A 299 -3.96 37.72 -8.73
N ALA A 300 -3.55 38.65 -7.88
CA ALA A 300 -3.99 40.03 -8.00
C ALA A 300 -3.30 40.64 -9.22
N ILE A 301 -4.06 40.82 -10.30
CA ILE A 301 -3.71 41.71 -11.41
C ILE A 301 -3.82 43.12 -10.86
N ALA A 302 -2.69 43.74 -10.51
CA ALA A 302 -2.64 45.18 -10.31
C ALA A 302 -2.57 45.84 -11.69
N GLY A 303 -3.73 46.20 -12.23
CA GLY A 303 -3.82 47.20 -13.28
C GLY A 303 -3.68 48.58 -12.65
N GLU A 304 -2.55 49.24 -12.87
CA GLU A 304 -2.45 50.68 -12.65
C GLU A 304 -3.10 51.40 -13.83
N VAL A 305 -4.23 52.05 -13.55
CA VAL A 305 -4.70 53.20 -14.32
C VAL A 305 -4.20 54.44 -13.60
N LYS A 306 -3.22 55.12 -14.20
CA LYS A 306 -3.17 56.59 -14.28
C LYS A 306 -2.19 57.04 -15.35
#